data_AF-A0A221MCF0-F1
#
_entry.id   AF-A0A221MCF0-F1
#
_cell.length_a   1.000
_cell.length_b   1.000
_cell.length_c   1.000
_cell.angle_alpha   90.00
_cell.angle_beta   90.00
_cell.angle_gamma   90.00
#
_symmetry.space_group_name_H-M   'P 1'
#
loop_
_entity.id
_entity.type
_entity.pdbx_description
1 polymer ?
#
loop_
_entity_poly.entity_id
_entity_poly.type
_entity_poly.pdbx_seq_one_letter_code
_entity_poly.pdbx_strand_id
1 'polypeptide(L)'
;MKLIDAAKTFLQSKSAKHQAFHNREHELRTKITELEAKKSAKIAEYDPTTPFDPKQLAKIDAQIADAHKEIAVLNENKQATPQFDPSEVAEHVENVRKEASEQISVKKAEEEKARAAIEKAKKAFLDAQAKHHNVRRQAADIATDANETISQLTIGIAQELGKLHRKAQELDLKAFRLSGDGSASGLRSDQHQVDQLRDELSEIRREITRLEGFKAEVTAGIPELKSYRDNNGKTIYFAHEAEQTDAADKGKV
;
A
#
# COMPACT_ATOMS: atom_id res chain seq x y z
N MET A 1 20.08 -8.20 17.41
CA MET A 1 21.02 -7.20 17.93
C MET A 1 22.22 -7.83 18.65
N LYS A 2 22.02 -8.81 19.55
CA LYS A 2 23.08 -9.47 20.32
C LYS A 2 24.30 -9.97 19.53
N LEU A 3 24.07 -10.54 18.34
CA LEU A 3 25.09 -11.16 17.48
C LEU A 3 26.15 -10.16 16.96
N ILE A 4 25.69 -8.98 16.49
CA ILE A 4 26.57 -7.91 16.00
C ILE A 4 27.32 -7.25 17.17
N ASP A 5 26.66 -7.11 18.32
CA ASP A 5 27.25 -6.47 19.49
C ASP A 5 28.32 -7.37 20.14
N ALA A 6 28.11 -8.69 20.20
CA ALA A 6 29.10 -9.66 20.65
C ALA A 6 30.32 -9.73 19.71
N ALA A 7 30.10 -9.71 18.39
CA ALA A 7 31.19 -9.64 17.40
C ALA A 7 32.00 -8.34 17.54
N LYS A 8 31.32 -7.19 17.68
CA LYS A 8 31.95 -5.89 17.93
C LYS A 8 32.75 -5.87 19.24
N THR A 9 32.23 -6.49 20.29
CA THR A 9 32.89 -6.54 21.61
C THR A 9 34.19 -7.36 21.55
N PHE A 10 34.17 -8.52 20.87
CA PHE A 10 35.38 -9.32 20.61
C PHE A 10 36.41 -8.57 19.77
N LEU A 11 35.96 -7.82 18.75
CA LEU A 11 36.86 -6.97 17.96
C LEU A 11 37.46 -5.82 18.77
N GLN A 12 36.79 -5.34 19.82
CA GLN A 12 37.27 -4.27 20.69
C GLN A 12 38.23 -4.77 21.79
N SER A 13 38.03 -5.97 22.35
CA SER A 13 38.92 -6.54 23.37
C SER A 13 40.36 -6.74 22.86
N LYS A 14 40.48 -7.02 21.56
CA LYS A 14 41.72 -7.00 20.77
C LYS A 14 42.54 -5.73 20.93
N SER A 15 41.87 -4.58 21.02
CA SER A 15 42.57 -3.30 21.18
C SER A 15 43.43 -3.34 22.45
N ALA A 16 42.97 -3.92 23.56
CA ALA A 16 43.68 -3.83 24.84
C ALA A 16 45.06 -4.50 24.85
N LYS A 17 45.23 -5.72 24.30
CA LYS A 17 46.53 -6.42 24.26
C LYS A 17 47.51 -5.74 23.30
N HIS A 18 47.06 -5.33 22.12
CA HIS A 18 47.92 -4.61 21.17
C HIS A 18 48.23 -3.18 21.68
N GLN A 19 47.27 -2.55 22.35
CA GLN A 19 47.41 -1.26 23.01
C GLN A 19 48.41 -1.34 24.17
N ALA A 20 48.53 -2.46 24.88
CA ALA A 20 49.54 -2.63 25.92
C ALA A 20 50.98 -2.54 25.35
N PHE A 21 51.24 -3.08 24.16
CA PHE A 21 52.53 -2.90 23.47
C PHE A 21 52.76 -1.42 23.11
N HIS A 22 51.75 -0.74 22.59
CA HIS A 22 51.83 0.70 22.28
C HIS A 22 52.04 1.57 23.53
N ASN A 23 51.37 1.25 24.64
CA ASN A 23 51.52 1.95 25.90
C ASN A 23 52.95 1.78 26.46
N ARG A 24 53.49 0.55 26.42
CA ARG A 24 54.85 0.28 26.88
C ARG A 24 55.92 0.95 26.01
N GLU A 25 55.71 0.96 24.69
CA GLU A 25 56.58 1.70 23.76
C GLU A 25 56.58 3.20 24.10
N HIS A 26 55.41 3.78 24.38
CA HIS A 26 55.32 5.18 24.77
C HIS A 26 56.04 5.47 26.08
N GLU A 27 55.84 4.65 27.12
CA GLU A 27 56.55 4.78 28.41
C GLU A 27 58.08 4.81 28.22
N LEU A 28 58.62 3.90 27.40
CA LEU A 28 60.06 3.81 27.15
C LEU A 28 60.59 5.02 26.39
N ARG A 29 59.86 5.53 25.40
CA ARG A 29 60.24 6.76 24.67
C ARG A 29 60.23 7.98 25.59
N THR A 30 59.25 8.10 26.47
CA THR A 30 59.21 9.16 27.48
C THR A 30 60.41 9.06 28.41
N LYS A 31 60.73 7.85 28.89
CA LYS A 31 61.88 7.61 29.75
C LYS A 31 63.22 7.94 29.09
N ILE A 32 63.39 7.65 27.79
CA ILE A 32 64.57 8.05 27.02
C ILE A 32 64.69 9.58 27.00
N THR A 33 63.59 10.28 26.69
CA THR A 33 63.57 11.74 26.64
C THR A 33 63.96 12.37 27.98
N GLU A 34 63.46 11.81 29.10
CA GLU A 34 63.85 12.25 30.45
C GLU A 34 65.32 11.98 30.78
N LEU A 35 65.86 10.82 30.35
CA LEU A 35 67.26 10.47 30.55
C LEU A 35 68.19 11.35 29.72
N GLU A 36 67.82 11.67 28.48
CA GLU A 36 68.53 12.63 27.63
C GLU A 36 68.52 14.04 28.22
N ALA A 37 67.38 14.49 28.77
CA ALA A 37 67.31 15.77 29.48
C ALA A 37 68.22 15.78 30.72
N LYS A 38 68.22 14.70 31.52
CA LYS A 38 69.14 14.53 32.66
C LYS A 38 70.61 14.51 32.23
N LYS A 39 70.92 13.91 31.08
CA LYS A 39 72.25 13.90 30.49
C LYS A 39 72.70 15.33 30.16
N SER A 40 71.86 16.08 29.44
CA SER A 40 72.13 17.46 29.03
C SER A 40 72.28 18.40 30.23
N ALA A 41 71.44 18.25 31.26
CA ALA A 41 71.55 19.03 32.50
C ALA A 41 72.91 18.79 33.21
N LYS A 42 73.34 17.54 33.33
CA LYS A 42 74.65 17.20 33.92
C LYS A 42 75.85 17.72 33.13
N ILE A 43 75.70 17.85 31.82
CA ILE A 43 76.73 18.45 30.96
C ILE A 43 76.74 19.97 31.14
N ALA A 44 75.57 20.60 31.28
CA ALA A 44 75.45 22.05 31.48
C ALA A 44 75.90 22.53 32.87
N GLU A 45 75.75 21.70 33.90
CA GLU A 45 76.19 21.97 35.29
C GLU A 45 77.71 21.75 35.51
N TYR A 46 78.46 21.39 34.46
CA TYR A 46 79.89 21.11 34.57
C TYR A 46 80.71 22.39 34.82
N ASP A 47 81.37 22.45 35.98
CA ASP A 47 82.35 23.47 36.33
C ASP A 47 83.78 22.97 36.00
N PRO A 48 84.53 23.64 35.11
CA PRO A 48 85.89 23.25 34.72
C PRO A 48 86.92 23.27 35.86
N THR A 49 86.57 23.77 37.05
CA THR A 49 87.42 23.73 38.25
C THR A 49 87.25 22.46 39.09
N THR A 50 86.26 21.61 38.79
CA THR A 50 86.06 20.30 39.45
C THR A 50 86.23 19.12 38.49
N PRO A 51 86.72 17.95 38.95
CA PRO A 51 86.84 16.77 38.10
C PRO A 51 85.47 16.28 37.65
N PHE A 52 85.27 16.19 36.34
CA PHE A 52 84.09 15.59 35.73
C PHE A 52 83.96 14.12 36.15
N ASP A 53 82.76 13.65 36.48
CA ASP A 53 82.50 12.23 36.79
C ASP A 53 81.92 11.50 35.55
N PRO A 54 82.76 10.92 34.68
CA PRO A 54 82.32 10.23 33.48
C PRO A 54 81.49 8.97 33.77
N LYS A 55 81.56 8.41 34.99
CA LYS A 55 80.82 7.19 35.34
C LYS A 55 79.31 7.43 35.42
N GLN A 56 78.90 8.64 35.79
CA GLN A 56 77.47 8.98 35.87
C GLN A 56 76.84 9.15 34.50
N LEU A 57 77.57 9.72 33.54
CA LEU A 57 77.15 9.81 32.14
C LEU A 57 77.10 8.44 31.48
N ALA A 58 78.13 7.61 31.69
CA ALA A 58 78.14 6.23 31.23
C ALA A 58 76.94 5.42 31.76
N LYS A 59 76.49 5.69 32.99
CA LYS A 59 75.29 5.06 33.56
C LYS A 59 74.00 5.51 32.89
N ILE A 60 73.87 6.80 32.55
CA ILE A 60 72.71 7.32 31.81
C ILE A 60 72.70 6.76 30.38
N ASP A 61 73.85 6.71 29.72
CA ASP A 61 73.99 6.15 28.38
C ASP A 61 73.68 4.65 28.34
N ALA A 62 74.09 3.90 29.37
CA ALA A 62 73.70 2.50 29.50
C ALA A 62 72.17 2.33 29.66
N GLN A 63 71.53 3.18 30.45
CA GLN A 63 70.06 3.14 30.63
C GLN A 63 69.29 3.50 29.34
N ILE A 64 69.79 4.46 28.56
CA ILE A 64 69.23 4.81 27.25
C ILE A 64 69.41 3.64 26.27
N ALA A 65 70.60 3.04 26.23
CA ALA A 65 70.88 1.89 25.37
C ALA A 65 69.99 0.69 25.71
N ASP A 66 69.77 0.41 27.00
CA ASP A 66 68.88 -0.67 27.44
C ASP A 66 67.42 -0.40 27.09
N ALA A 67 66.94 0.84 27.21
CA ALA A 67 65.60 1.23 26.78
C ALA A 67 65.42 1.07 25.26
N HIS A 68 66.43 1.42 24.44
CA HIS A 68 66.40 1.19 22.99
C HIS A 68 66.38 -0.30 22.63
N LYS A 69 67.13 -1.14 23.35
CA LYS A 69 67.08 -2.60 23.17
C LYS A 69 65.69 -3.14 23.51
N GLU A 70 65.07 -2.68 24.59
CA GLU A 70 63.71 -3.10 24.96
C GLU A 70 62.68 -2.67 23.90
N ILE A 71 62.79 -1.47 23.33
CA ILE A 71 61.94 -1.02 22.22
C ILE A 71 62.13 -1.91 20.98
N ALA A 72 63.36 -2.29 20.65
CA ALA A 72 63.64 -3.18 19.51
C ALA A 72 62.96 -4.54 19.69
N VAL A 73 63.12 -5.15 20.88
CA VAL A 73 62.47 -6.42 21.24
C VAL A 73 60.94 -6.31 21.25
N LEU A 74 60.39 -5.21 21.76
CA LEU A 74 58.95 -4.94 21.74
C LEU A 74 58.39 -4.84 20.31
N ASN A 75 59.12 -4.18 19.41
CA ASN A 75 58.71 -4.03 18.02
C ASN A 75 58.73 -5.35 17.25
N GLU A 76 59.76 -6.18 17.47
CA GLU A 76 59.82 -7.54 16.90
C GLU A 76 58.67 -8.42 17.42
N ASN A 77 58.45 -8.41 18.74
CA ASN A 77 57.37 -9.19 19.35
C ASN A 77 55.98 -8.70 18.91
N LYS A 78 55.79 -7.40 18.72
CA LYS A 78 54.55 -6.82 18.21
C LYS A 78 54.24 -7.26 16.79
N GLN A 79 55.25 -7.42 15.93
CA GLN A 79 55.08 -7.95 14.58
C GLN A 79 54.82 -9.46 14.57
N ALA A 80 55.44 -10.20 15.49
CA ALA A 80 55.31 -11.66 15.57
C ALA A 80 54.04 -12.13 16.30
N THR A 81 53.39 -11.28 17.09
CA THR A 81 52.19 -11.65 17.85
C THR A 81 50.94 -11.52 16.96
N PRO A 82 50.24 -12.63 16.63
CA PRO A 82 49.01 -12.58 15.87
C PRO A 82 47.99 -11.69 16.57
N GLN A 83 47.26 -10.93 15.77
CA GLN A 83 46.24 -10.01 16.27
C GLN A 83 45.06 -10.72 16.96
N PHE A 84 44.89 -12.02 16.74
CA PHE A 84 43.88 -12.86 17.37
C PHE A 84 44.45 -14.25 17.62
N ASP A 85 43.96 -14.93 18.66
CA ASP A 85 44.14 -16.38 18.80
C ASP A 85 43.25 -17.09 17.76
N PRO A 86 43.82 -17.93 16.88
CA PRO A 86 43.04 -18.67 15.88
C PRO A 86 41.92 -19.53 16.48
N SER A 87 42.11 -20.07 17.69
CA SER A 87 41.15 -20.94 18.37
C SER A 87 39.94 -20.15 18.88
N GLU A 88 40.19 -18.99 19.49
CA GLU A 88 39.12 -18.08 19.94
C GLU A 88 38.32 -17.51 18.77
N VAL A 89 38.99 -17.20 17.65
CA VAL A 89 38.31 -16.75 16.42
C VAL A 89 37.42 -17.85 15.87
N ALA A 90 37.91 -19.09 15.82
CA ALA A 90 37.12 -20.23 15.34
C ALA A 90 35.85 -20.43 16.17
N GLU A 91 35.97 -20.38 17.50
CA GLU A 91 34.82 -20.50 18.42
C GLU A 91 33.82 -19.37 18.23
N HIS A 92 34.29 -18.12 18.12
CA HIS A 92 33.38 -16.97 17.94
C HIS A 92 32.65 -17.02 16.60
N VAL A 93 33.34 -17.45 15.53
CA VAL A 93 32.73 -17.67 14.20
C VAL A 93 31.66 -18.76 14.25
N GLU A 94 31.92 -19.86 14.96
CA GLU A 94 30.95 -20.95 15.09
C GLU A 94 29.68 -20.50 15.84
N ASN A 95 29.85 -19.78 16.95
CA ASN A 95 28.74 -19.25 17.73
C ASN A 95 27.88 -18.26 16.92
N VAL A 96 28.53 -17.32 16.23
CA VAL A 96 27.88 -16.37 15.31
C VAL A 96 27.10 -17.12 14.23
N ARG A 97 27.71 -18.16 13.63
CA ARG A 97 27.07 -18.95 12.56
C ARG A 97 25.84 -19.70 13.08
N LYS A 98 25.92 -20.28 14.27
CA LYS A 98 24.83 -21.03 14.88
C LYS A 98 23.64 -20.12 15.20
N GLU A 99 23.89 -19.01 15.90
CA GLU A 99 22.82 -18.06 16.26
C GLU A 99 22.18 -17.43 15.00
N ALA A 100 22.97 -17.13 13.97
CA ALA A 100 22.45 -16.62 12.70
C ALA A 100 21.57 -17.66 12.00
N SER A 101 22.00 -18.93 11.96
CA SER A 101 21.22 -20.02 11.38
C SER A 101 19.89 -20.22 12.09
N GLU A 102 19.87 -20.15 13.42
CA GLU A 102 18.64 -20.26 14.22
C GLU A 102 17.67 -19.09 13.93
N GLN A 103 18.17 -17.85 13.92
CA GLN A 103 17.33 -16.68 13.62
C GLN A 103 16.77 -16.71 12.19
N ILE A 104 17.59 -17.12 11.21
CA ILE A 104 17.15 -17.27 9.82
C ILE A 104 16.07 -18.35 9.72
N SER A 105 16.23 -19.48 10.42
CA SER A 105 15.23 -20.55 10.41
C SER A 105 13.88 -20.10 10.98
N VAL A 106 13.89 -19.33 12.07
CA VAL A 106 12.66 -18.74 12.65
C VAL A 106 12.00 -17.81 11.64
N LYS A 107 12.78 -16.91 11.02
CA LYS A 107 12.25 -15.96 10.03
C LYS A 107 11.70 -16.64 8.78
N LYS A 108 12.32 -17.73 8.33
CA LYS A 108 11.81 -18.55 7.23
C LYS A 108 10.44 -19.16 7.56
N ALA A 109 10.27 -19.66 8.79
CA ALA A 109 8.98 -20.21 9.23
C ALA A 109 7.90 -19.12 9.38
N GLU A 110 8.25 -17.93 9.84
CA GLU A 110 7.33 -16.77 9.87
C GLU A 110 6.91 -16.34 8.46
N GLU A 111 7.86 -16.28 7.52
CA GLU A 111 7.59 -15.98 6.11
C GLU A 111 6.64 -17.01 5.49
N GLU A 112 6.85 -18.30 5.74
CA GLU A 112 6.03 -19.38 5.19
C GLU A 112 4.58 -19.30 5.69
N LYS A 113 4.38 -18.97 6.98
CA LYS A 113 3.06 -18.69 7.54
C LYS A 113 2.41 -17.47 6.88
N ALA A 114 3.17 -16.40 6.65
CA ALA A 114 2.68 -15.21 5.97
C ALA A 114 2.27 -15.52 4.51
N ARG A 115 3.08 -16.29 3.77
CA ARG A 115 2.76 -16.74 2.41
C ARG A 115 1.46 -17.56 2.37
N ALA A 116 1.29 -18.49 3.31
CA ALA A 116 0.06 -19.29 3.41
C ALA A 116 -1.18 -18.43 3.71
N ALA A 117 -1.05 -17.43 4.58
CA ALA A 117 -2.13 -16.48 4.87
C ALA A 117 -2.50 -15.64 3.64
N ILE A 118 -1.51 -15.16 2.88
CA ILE A 118 -1.71 -14.42 1.63
C ILE A 118 -2.43 -15.29 0.60
N GLU A 119 -2.03 -16.55 0.44
CA GLU A 119 -2.69 -17.46 -0.52
C GLU A 119 -4.16 -17.70 -0.15
N LYS A 120 -4.44 -17.92 1.13
CA LYS A 120 -5.81 -18.08 1.63
C LYS A 120 -6.65 -16.83 1.37
N ALA A 121 -6.11 -15.64 1.64
CA ALA A 121 -6.79 -14.37 1.40
C ALA A 121 -7.06 -14.15 -0.10
N LYS A 122 -6.10 -14.46 -0.97
CA LYS A 122 -6.28 -14.36 -2.44
C LYS A 122 -7.39 -15.27 -2.93
N LYS A 123 -7.46 -16.52 -2.46
CA LYS A 123 -8.56 -17.44 -2.82
C LYS A 123 -9.91 -16.88 -2.39
N ALA A 124 -10.03 -16.44 -1.13
CA ALA A 124 -11.27 -15.85 -0.62
C ALA A 124 -11.70 -14.60 -1.41
N PHE A 125 -10.74 -13.75 -1.79
CA PHE A 125 -10.98 -12.57 -2.61
C PHE A 125 -11.51 -12.94 -4.00
N LEU A 126 -10.85 -13.88 -4.69
CA LEU A 126 -11.28 -14.34 -6.02
C LEU A 126 -12.68 -14.99 -5.97
N ASP A 127 -12.97 -15.78 -4.94
CA ASP A 127 -14.30 -16.38 -4.74
C ASP A 127 -15.38 -15.30 -4.53
N ALA A 128 -15.09 -14.27 -3.74
CA ALA A 128 -15.98 -13.15 -3.52
C ALA A 128 -16.21 -12.34 -4.82
N GLN A 129 -15.15 -12.12 -5.59
CA GLN A 129 -15.22 -11.44 -6.88
C GLN A 129 -16.09 -12.22 -7.87
N ALA A 130 -15.90 -13.54 -7.96
CA ALA A 130 -16.72 -14.41 -8.81
C ALA A 130 -18.21 -14.37 -8.40
N LYS A 131 -18.49 -14.44 -7.09
CA LYS A 131 -19.87 -14.30 -6.57
C LYS A 131 -20.49 -12.94 -6.94
N HIS A 132 -19.74 -11.85 -6.79
CA HIS A 132 -20.19 -10.52 -7.19
C HIS A 132 -20.57 -10.45 -8.68
N HIS A 133 -19.71 -10.96 -9.56
CA HIS A 133 -20.01 -11.00 -11.00
C HIS A 133 -21.23 -11.86 -11.32
N ASN A 134 -21.40 -13.01 -10.66
CA ASN A 134 -22.56 -13.87 -10.84
C ASN A 134 -23.86 -13.18 -10.42
N VAL A 135 -23.89 -12.56 -9.23
CA VAL A 135 -25.07 -11.82 -8.74
C VAL A 135 -25.40 -10.68 -9.69
N ARG A 136 -24.39 -9.92 -10.13
CA ARG A 136 -24.60 -8.82 -11.09
C ARG A 136 -25.22 -9.31 -12.39
N ARG A 137 -24.72 -10.42 -12.92
CA ARG A 137 -25.27 -11.04 -14.14
C ARG A 137 -26.71 -11.49 -13.91
N GLN A 138 -26.97 -12.27 -12.86
CA GLN A 138 -28.31 -12.77 -12.55
C GLN A 138 -29.33 -11.66 -12.41
N ALA A 139 -28.98 -10.56 -11.75
CA ALA A 139 -29.87 -9.42 -11.61
C ALA A 139 -30.09 -8.65 -12.93
N ALA A 140 -29.09 -8.59 -13.81
CA ALA A 140 -29.26 -8.04 -15.16
C ALA A 140 -30.19 -8.92 -16.01
N ASP A 141 -30.03 -10.25 -15.92
CA ASP A 141 -30.90 -11.22 -16.58
C ASP A 141 -32.35 -11.04 -16.07
N ILE A 142 -32.55 -11.01 -14.75
CA ILE A 142 -33.87 -10.77 -14.12
C ILE A 142 -34.48 -9.43 -14.54
N ALA A 143 -33.70 -8.35 -14.54
CA ALA A 143 -34.21 -7.03 -14.96
C ALA A 143 -34.62 -7.03 -16.43
N THR A 144 -33.88 -7.74 -17.28
CA THR A 144 -34.21 -7.91 -18.71
C THR A 144 -35.51 -8.69 -18.86
N ASP A 145 -35.61 -9.87 -18.24
CA ASP A 145 -36.80 -10.73 -18.30
C ASP A 145 -38.04 -10.00 -17.78
N ALA A 146 -37.91 -9.24 -16.69
CA ALA A 146 -39.00 -8.45 -16.12
C ALA A 146 -39.43 -7.32 -17.07
N ASN A 147 -38.49 -6.59 -17.67
CA ASN A 147 -38.80 -5.52 -18.61
C ASN A 147 -39.42 -6.07 -19.91
N GLU A 148 -38.97 -7.22 -20.41
CA GLU A 148 -39.59 -7.92 -21.53
C GLU A 148 -41.02 -8.35 -21.19
N THR A 149 -41.25 -8.91 -20.00
CA THR A 149 -42.58 -9.31 -19.53
C THR A 149 -43.51 -8.09 -19.40
N ILE A 150 -43.04 -6.99 -18.81
CA ILE A 150 -43.78 -5.72 -18.73
C ILE A 150 -44.14 -5.23 -20.14
N SER A 151 -43.21 -5.30 -21.08
CA SER A 151 -43.46 -4.91 -22.48
C SER A 151 -44.55 -5.77 -23.13
N GLN A 152 -44.49 -7.10 -22.93
CA GLN A 152 -45.51 -8.02 -23.46
C GLN A 152 -46.89 -7.78 -22.82
N LEU A 153 -46.97 -7.57 -21.51
CA LEU A 153 -48.24 -7.31 -20.82
C LEU A 153 -48.86 -5.97 -21.22
N THR A 154 -48.04 -4.97 -21.55
CA THR A 154 -48.50 -3.62 -21.92
C THR A 154 -48.77 -3.45 -23.42
N ILE A 155 -48.41 -4.44 -24.26
CA ILE A 155 -48.60 -4.34 -25.72
C ILE A 155 -50.06 -4.17 -26.11
N GLY A 156 -50.97 -4.86 -25.41
CA GLY A 156 -52.42 -4.76 -25.66
C GLY A 156 -52.95 -3.35 -25.38
N ILE A 157 -52.43 -2.70 -24.34
CA ILE A 157 -52.80 -1.32 -23.97
C ILE A 157 -52.33 -0.35 -25.06
N ALA A 158 -51.11 -0.53 -25.58
CA ALA A 158 -50.61 0.29 -26.67
C ALA A 158 -51.43 0.10 -27.96
N GLN A 159 -51.87 -1.14 -28.26
CA GLN A 159 -52.74 -1.42 -29.39
C GLN A 159 -54.13 -0.80 -29.25
N GLU A 160 -54.75 -0.91 -28.07
CA GLU A 160 -56.05 -0.29 -27.78
C GLU A 160 -55.98 1.24 -27.83
N LEU A 161 -54.93 1.85 -27.26
CA LEU A 161 -54.66 3.28 -27.42
C LEU A 161 -54.59 3.68 -28.90
N GLY A 162 -53.89 2.89 -29.73
CA GLY A 162 -53.82 3.13 -31.17
C GLY A 162 -55.19 3.05 -31.87
N LYS A 163 -56.08 2.14 -31.44
CA LYS A 163 -57.45 2.06 -31.96
C LYS A 163 -58.29 3.27 -31.51
N LEU A 164 -58.22 3.65 -30.24
CA LEU A 164 -58.96 4.79 -29.69
C LEU A 164 -58.53 6.11 -30.32
N HIS A 165 -57.22 6.33 -30.51
CA HIS A 165 -56.70 7.52 -31.21
C HIS A 165 -57.23 7.61 -32.65
N ARG A 166 -57.24 6.49 -33.39
CA ARG A 166 -57.84 6.45 -34.75
C ARG A 166 -59.34 6.76 -34.71
N LYS A 167 -60.08 6.15 -33.77
CA LYS A 167 -61.53 6.40 -33.62
C LYS A 167 -61.81 7.85 -33.27
N ALA A 168 -61.03 8.47 -32.39
CA ALA A 168 -61.13 9.88 -32.06
C ALA A 168 -60.92 10.77 -33.30
N GLN A 169 -59.87 10.50 -34.09
CA GLN A 169 -59.61 11.23 -35.34
C GLN A 169 -60.75 11.08 -36.35
N GLU A 170 -61.33 9.89 -36.50
CA GLU A 170 -62.48 9.67 -37.38
C GLU A 170 -63.72 10.43 -36.94
N LEU A 171 -64.01 10.46 -35.63
CA LEU A 171 -65.14 11.23 -35.08
C LEU A 171 -64.93 12.74 -35.24
N ASP A 172 -63.72 13.23 -34.98
CA ASP A 172 -63.33 14.62 -35.23
C ASP A 172 -63.56 15.00 -36.70
N LEU A 173 -63.13 14.16 -37.65
CA LEU A 173 -63.35 14.38 -39.09
C LEU A 173 -64.84 14.34 -39.48
N LYS A 174 -65.62 13.42 -38.91
CA LYS A 174 -67.07 13.34 -39.16
C LYS A 174 -67.80 14.56 -38.63
N ALA A 175 -67.50 14.98 -37.39
CA ALA A 175 -68.06 16.18 -36.80
C ALA A 175 -67.68 17.44 -37.60
N PHE A 176 -66.44 17.53 -38.07
CA PHE A 176 -65.99 18.63 -38.93
C PHE A 176 -66.76 18.68 -40.27
N ARG A 177 -66.93 17.53 -40.94
CA ARG A 177 -67.70 17.44 -42.20
C ARG A 177 -69.16 17.84 -42.01
N LEU A 178 -69.81 17.36 -40.97
CA LEU A 178 -71.21 17.71 -40.64
C LEU A 178 -71.35 19.18 -40.21
N SER A 179 -70.31 19.78 -39.65
CA SER A 179 -70.28 21.20 -39.31
C SER A 179 -69.92 22.11 -40.49
N GLY A 180 -69.41 21.54 -41.60
CA GLY A 180 -68.75 22.26 -42.70
C GLY A 180 -69.65 22.55 -43.92
N ASP A 181 -70.86 22.01 -44.00
CA ASP A 181 -71.81 22.35 -45.06
C ASP A 181 -72.53 23.65 -44.72
N GLY A 182 -71.87 24.78 -44.99
CA GLY A 182 -72.42 26.14 -44.95
C GLY A 182 -73.54 26.41 -45.95
N SER A 183 -74.34 25.41 -46.32
CA SER A 183 -75.52 25.55 -47.17
C SER A 183 -76.79 25.58 -46.33
N ALA A 184 -77.55 26.66 -46.51
CA ALA A 184 -78.70 27.13 -45.74
C ALA A 184 -79.96 26.22 -45.68
N SER A 185 -79.83 24.91 -45.42
CA SER A 185 -81.01 24.07 -45.10
C SER A 185 -80.75 22.85 -44.18
N GLY A 186 -79.85 22.95 -43.20
CA GLY A 186 -79.65 21.91 -42.18
C GLY A 186 -80.56 22.09 -40.96
N LEU A 187 -81.47 21.14 -40.73
CA LEU A 187 -82.41 21.12 -39.61
C LEU A 187 -81.69 20.91 -38.26
N ARG A 188 -82.39 21.17 -37.13
CA ARG A 188 -81.99 20.80 -35.75
C ARG A 188 -81.39 19.37 -35.59
N SER A 189 -81.69 18.46 -36.53
CA SER A 189 -81.16 17.10 -36.61
C SER A 189 -79.64 17.04 -36.79
N ASP A 190 -79.04 17.93 -37.59
CA ASP A 190 -77.61 17.87 -37.90
C ASP A 190 -76.77 18.38 -36.73
N GLN A 191 -77.26 19.41 -36.03
CA GLN A 191 -76.65 19.90 -34.79
C GLN A 191 -76.66 18.82 -33.69
N HIS A 192 -77.79 18.13 -33.52
CA HIS A 192 -77.89 17.03 -32.56
C HIS A 192 -76.92 15.89 -32.88
N GLN A 193 -76.71 15.56 -34.16
CA GLN A 193 -75.71 14.57 -34.57
C GLN A 193 -74.27 15.04 -34.29
N VAL A 194 -73.95 16.31 -34.51
CA VAL A 194 -72.65 16.88 -34.16
C VAL A 194 -72.41 16.84 -32.65
N ASP A 195 -73.41 17.17 -31.84
CA ASP A 195 -73.31 17.12 -30.38
C ASP A 195 -73.09 15.69 -29.88
N GLN A 196 -73.82 14.70 -30.44
CA GLN A 196 -73.59 13.28 -30.15
C GLN A 196 -72.17 12.80 -30.49
N LEU A 197 -71.63 13.22 -31.64
CA LEU A 197 -70.26 12.88 -32.03
C LEU A 197 -69.22 13.51 -31.10
N ARG A 198 -69.48 14.73 -30.60
CA ARG A 198 -68.62 15.42 -29.64
C ARG A 198 -68.65 14.76 -28.26
N ASP A 199 -69.81 14.30 -27.82
CA ASP A 199 -69.95 13.54 -26.57
C ASP A 199 -69.20 12.20 -26.66
N GLU A 200 -69.37 11.45 -27.75
CA GLU A 200 -68.63 10.19 -27.97
C GLU A 200 -67.10 10.43 -28.03
N LEU A 201 -66.68 11.51 -28.68
CA LEU A 201 -65.27 11.92 -28.72
C LEU A 201 -64.73 12.28 -27.33
N SER A 202 -65.50 12.99 -26.51
CA SER A 202 -65.11 13.32 -25.14
C SER A 202 -64.90 12.06 -24.31
N GLU A 203 -65.79 11.07 -24.42
CA GLU A 203 -65.65 9.79 -23.72
C GLU A 203 -64.41 9.02 -24.20
N ILE A 204 -64.14 8.98 -25.50
CA ILE A 204 -62.93 8.35 -26.04
C ILE A 204 -61.66 9.05 -25.55
N ARG A 205 -61.65 10.38 -25.49
CA ARG A 205 -60.48 11.15 -25.00
C ARG A 205 -60.22 10.92 -23.50
N ARG A 206 -61.29 10.77 -22.70
CA ARG A 206 -61.17 10.38 -21.28
C ARG A 206 -60.55 8.99 -21.14
N GLU A 207 -61.00 8.05 -21.96
CA GLU A 207 -60.48 6.68 -21.95
C GLU A 207 -59.02 6.61 -22.41
N ILE A 208 -58.64 7.39 -23.44
CA ILE A 208 -57.23 7.56 -23.85
C ILE A 208 -56.38 8.05 -22.67
N THR A 209 -56.81 9.14 -22.03
CA THR A 209 -56.07 9.73 -20.89
C THR A 209 -55.91 8.72 -19.75
N ARG A 210 -56.96 7.95 -19.46
CA ARG A 210 -56.95 6.90 -18.42
C ARG A 210 -55.92 5.80 -18.76
N LEU A 211 -55.93 5.31 -20.01
CA LEU A 211 -55.04 4.24 -20.45
C LEU A 211 -53.58 4.70 -20.59
N GLU A 212 -53.34 5.96 -21.00
CA GLU A 212 -52.00 6.55 -21.04
C GLU A 212 -51.40 6.72 -19.64
N GLY A 213 -52.22 7.19 -18.68
CA GLY A 213 -51.82 7.27 -17.27
C GLY A 213 -51.47 5.90 -16.69
N PHE A 214 -52.35 4.92 -16.88
CA PHE A 214 -52.10 3.55 -16.44
C PHE A 214 -50.84 2.96 -17.08
N LYS A 215 -50.66 3.14 -18.40
CA LYS A 215 -49.45 2.70 -19.11
C LYS A 215 -48.19 3.33 -18.52
N ALA A 216 -48.19 4.62 -18.23
CA ALA A 216 -47.03 5.31 -17.67
C ALA A 216 -46.64 4.75 -16.29
N GLU A 217 -47.63 4.39 -15.46
CA GLU A 217 -47.40 3.77 -14.15
C GLU A 217 -46.78 2.37 -14.27
N VAL A 218 -47.27 1.54 -15.18
CA VAL A 218 -46.83 0.13 -15.29
C VAL A 218 -45.61 -0.08 -16.20
N THR A 219 -45.26 0.88 -17.06
CA THR A 219 -44.12 0.77 -17.99
C THR A 219 -42.83 1.38 -17.41
N ALA A 220 -42.84 1.84 -16.16
CA ALA A 220 -41.63 2.25 -15.47
C ALA A 220 -40.67 1.05 -15.38
N GLY A 221 -39.67 1.02 -16.25
CA GLY A 221 -38.74 -0.10 -16.36
C GLY A 221 -37.95 -0.30 -15.08
N ILE A 222 -37.66 -1.55 -14.75
CA ILE A 222 -36.80 -1.87 -13.62
C ILE A 222 -35.36 -1.47 -14.00
N PRO A 223 -34.74 -0.52 -13.27
CA PRO A 223 -33.40 -0.04 -13.59
C PRO A 223 -32.34 -1.09 -13.24
N GLU A 224 -31.21 -1.07 -13.95
CA GLU A 224 -30.10 -1.98 -13.68
C GLU A 224 -29.50 -1.76 -12.28
N LEU A 225 -28.88 -2.80 -11.69
CA LEU A 225 -28.17 -2.70 -10.40
C LEU A 225 -27.17 -1.54 -10.34
N LYS A 226 -26.50 -1.21 -11.46
CA LYS A 226 -25.50 -0.13 -11.54
C LYS A 226 -26.09 1.27 -11.35
N SER A 227 -27.40 1.44 -11.52
CA SER A 227 -28.09 2.72 -11.35
C SER A 227 -28.48 3.00 -9.90
N TYR A 228 -28.43 2.01 -9.01
CA TYR A 228 -28.75 2.22 -7.60
C TYR A 228 -27.65 3.05 -6.92
N ARG A 229 -28.10 4.01 -6.11
CA ARG A 229 -27.26 4.93 -5.35
C ARG A 229 -27.59 4.81 -3.88
N ASP A 230 -26.59 4.99 -3.03
CA ASP A 230 -26.81 5.14 -1.60
C ASP A 230 -27.44 6.51 -1.28
N ASN A 231 -27.74 6.73 0.00
CA ASN A 231 -28.29 8.00 0.51
C ASN A 231 -27.33 9.20 0.29
N ASN A 232 -26.09 8.97 -0.14
CA ASN A 232 -25.07 9.97 -0.40
C ASN A 232 -24.79 10.14 -1.91
N GLY A 233 -25.62 9.55 -2.78
CA GLY A 233 -25.50 9.67 -4.23
C GLY A 233 -24.35 8.86 -4.84
N LYS A 234 -23.69 7.98 -4.08
CA LYS A 234 -22.62 7.12 -4.58
C LYS A 234 -23.18 5.80 -5.11
N THR A 235 -22.54 5.30 -6.16
CA THR A 235 -22.78 3.97 -6.71
C THR A 235 -22.45 2.91 -5.66
N ILE A 236 -23.45 2.12 -5.25
CA ILE A 236 -23.30 1.13 -4.16
C ILE A 236 -22.33 -0.01 -4.55
N TYR A 237 -22.14 -0.25 -5.85
CA TYR A 237 -21.50 -1.49 -6.36
C TYR A 237 -20.11 -1.28 -7.01
N PHE A 238 -19.50 -0.09 -6.91
CA PHE A 238 -18.24 0.22 -7.62
C PHE A 238 -17.12 0.77 -6.73
N ALA A 239 -17.02 0.31 -5.48
CA ALA A 239 -15.98 0.75 -4.55
C ALA A 239 -14.58 0.15 -4.83
N HIS A 240 -14.50 -0.81 -5.77
CA HIS A 240 -13.42 -1.79 -5.83
C HIS A 240 -12.02 -1.22 -6.14
N GLU A 241 -11.92 -0.14 -6.92
CA GLU A 241 -10.62 0.37 -7.39
C GLU A 241 -10.06 1.45 -6.44
N ALA A 242 -10.91 2.34 -5.95
CA ALA A 242 -10.51 3.38 -4.98
C ALA A 242 -10.14 2.77 -3.61
N GLU A 243 -10.88 1.77 -3.14
CA GLU A 243 -10.59 1.12 -1.85
C GLU A 243 -9.35 0.22 -1.89
N GLN A 244 -9.06 -0.41 -3.05
CA GLN A 244 -7.82 -1.17 -3.22
C GLN A 244 -6.59 -0.27 -3.23
N THR A 245 -6.69 0.89 -3.87
CA THR A 245 -5.61 1.88 -3.90
C THR A 245 -5.38 2.47 -2.49
N ASP A 246 -6.45 2.81 -1.77
CA ASP A 246 -6.37 3.32 -0.39
C ASP A 246 -5.84 2.29 0.63
N ALA A 247 -6.19 1.01 0.47
CA ALA A 247 -5.67 -0.07 1.31
C ALA A 247 -4.18 -0.33 1.07
N ALA A 248 -3.74 -0.27 -0.19
CA ALA A 248 -2.33 -0.38 -0.57
C ALA A 248 -1.51 0.80 -0.01
N ASP A 249 -2.01 2.03 -0.15
CA ASP A 249 -1.35 3.25 0.34
C ASP A 249 -1.25 3.30 1.87
N LYS A 250 -2.23 2.72 2.58
CA LYS A 250 -2.25 2.66 4.05
C LYS A 250 -1.51 1.47 4.63
N GLY A 251 -0.88 0.63 3.81
CA GLY A 251 -0.17 -0.57 4.27
C GLY A 251 -1.07 -1.58 4.99
N LYS A 252 -2.38 -1.53 4.73
CA LYS A 252 -3.38 -2.45 5.29
C LYS A 252 -3.70 -3.52 4.24
N VAL A 253 -2.73 -4.40 3.98
CA VAL A 253 -2.94 -5.66 3.27
C VAL A 253 -2.87 -6.80 4.27
#